data_AF-A0A4Q6ADR4-F1
#
_entry.id   AF-A0A4Q6ADR4-F1
#
_cell.length_a   1.000
_cell.length_b   1.000
_cell.length_c   1.000
_cell.angle_alpha   90.00
_cell.angle_beta   90.00
_cell.angle_gamma   90.00
#
_symmetry.space_group_name_H-M   'P 1'
#
loop_
_entity.id
_entity.type
_entity.pdbx_description
1 polymer ?
#
loop_
_entity_poly.entity_id
_entity_poly.type
_entity_poly.pdbx_seq_one_letter_code
_entity_poly.pdbx_strand_id
1 'polypeptide(L)'
;LHSYLLINGGNGRFEAGRLPSVAQASILNGMIAEDFDGDGNLDLVAGGNDFGTDLAMGKYDALNGLYLKGSGKGSFQPLSILQSGVYLPGNTKALVKLRGPGNQLLIAAGENKGPLKLLELRASNKLIPVLHNDVSAILKLKNGKTRKTDLNHGSSFLSQSGRFVVADKNISSVIITNSLGVQRTIEVQ
;
A
#
# COMPACT_ATOMS: atom_id res chain seq x y z
N LEU A 1 -0.94 -12.98 18.62
CA LEU A 1 -1.48 -12.63 17.29
C LEU A 1 -0.53 -13.17 16.22
N HIS A 2 -1.04 -13.61 15.07
CA HIS A 2 -0.23 -13.93 13.90
C HIS A 2 -0.78 -13.19 12.69
N SER A 3 0.10 -12.50 11.96
CA SER A 3 -0.24 -11.75 10.75
C SER A 3 0.26 -12.54 9.54
N TYR A 4 -0.61 -12.71 8.55
CA TYR A 4 -0.32 -13.48 7.33
C TYR A 4 -0.50 -12.62 6.09
N LEU A 5 0.35 -12.88 5.10
CA LEU A 5 0.23 -12.42 3.73
C LEU A 5 -0.39 -13.55 2.90
N LEU A 6 -1.45 -13.25 2.15
CA LEU A 6 -2.00 -14.18 1.16
C LEU A 6 -1.57 -13.74 -0.24
N ILE A 7 -0.72 -14.53 -0.88
CA ILE A 7 -0.21 -14.27 -2.23
C ILE A 7 -1.14 -14.97 -3.22
N ASN A 8 -1.82 -14.20 -4.05
CA ASN A 8 -2.69 -14.73 -5.08
C ASN A 8 -1.86 -15.24 -6.26
N GLY A 9 -1.80 -16.56 -6.44
CA GLY A 9 -1.14 -17.21 -7.56
C GLY A 9 -2.00 -17.33 -8.83
N GLY A 10 -3.21 -16.77 -8.80
CA GLY A 10 -4.23 -16.94 -9.84
C GLY A 10 -5.06 -18.22 -9.65
N ASN A 11 -6.12 -18.36 -10.45
CA ASN A 11 -6.99 -19.54 -10.48
C ASN A 11 -7.54 -19.95 -9.10
N GLY A 12 -7.81 -18.96 -8.23
CA GLY A 12 -8.32 -19.19 -6.87
C GLY A 12 -7.30 -19.79 -5.89
N ARG A 13 -6.01 -19.86 -6.24
CA ARG A 13 -4.95 -20.39 -5.37
C ARG A 13 -4.28 -19.25 -4.61
N PHE A 14 -4.16 -19.45 -3.30
CA PHE A 14 -3.48 -18.52 -2.41
C PHE A 14 -2.39 -19.25 -1.61
N GLU A 15 -1.20 -18.65 -1.58
CA GLU A 15 -0.11 -19.08 -0.72
C GLU A 15 -0.08 -18.19 0.53
N ALA A 16 -0.01 -18.80 1.71
CA ALA A 16 0.07 -18.08 2.97
C ALA A 16 1.54 -17.91 3.41
N GLY A 17 2.02 -16.67 3.44
CA GLY A 17 3.30 -16.28 4.03
C GLY A 17 3.12 -15.65 5.41
N ARG A 18 4.04 -15.89 6.34
CA ARG A 18 4.06 -15.18 7.62
C ARG A 18 4.69 -13.79 7.44
N LEU A 19 4.07 -12.77 8.01
CA LEU A 19 4.71 -11.47 8.14
C LEU A 19 5.73 -11.46 9.30
N PRO A 20 6.77 -10.61 9.24
CA PRO A 20 7.75 -10.47 10.31
C PRO A 20 7.11 -10.23 11.68
N SER A 21 7.78 -10.61 12.76
CA SER A 21 7.26 -10.48 14.14
C SER A 21 6.85 -9.04 14.49
N VAL A 22 7.53 -8.03 13.97
CA VAL A 22 7.16 -6.61 14.18
C VAL A 22 5.76 -6.27 13.65
N ALA A 23 5.30 -6.94 12.58
CA ALA A 23 3.94 -6.78 12.05
C ALA A 23 2.87 -7.44 12.94
N GLN A 24 3.28 -8.11 14.02
CA GLN A 24 2.43 -8.75 15.02
C GLN A 24 2.49 -8.02 16.37
N ALA A 25 3.29 -6.96 16.49
CA ALA A 25 3.52 -6.23 17.73
C ALA A 25 2.30 -5.41 18.18
N SER A 26 1.41 -5.05 17.24
CA SER A 26 0.17 -4.33 17.51
C SER A 26 -0.88 -4.66 16.43
N ILE A 27 -2.06 -4.06 16.54
CA ILE A 27 -3.12 -4.14 15.53
C ILE A 27 -2.68 -3.38 14.28
N LEU A 28 -2.89 -3.97 13.10
CA LEU A 28 -2.73 -3.31 11.80
C LEU A 28 -4.11 -2.90 11.28
N ASN A 29 -4.34 -1.61 11.06
CA ASN A 29 -5.61 -1.11 10.52
C ASN A 29 -5.43 -0.62 9.08
N GLY A 30 -4.56 0.37 8.88
CA GLY A 30 -4.29 0.94 7.56
C GLY A 30 -3.08 0.30 6.90
N MET A 31 -3.18 -0.03 5.61
CA MET A 31 -2.07 -0.59 4.83
C MET A 31 -2.13 -0.13 3.38
N ILE A 32 -0.96 0.16 2.81
CA ILE A 32 -0.78 0.46 1.39
C ILE A 32 0.33 -0.43 0.85
N ALA A 33 0.05 -1.09 -0.26
CA ALA A 33 1.05 -1.81 -1.06
C ALA A 33 1.42 -0.98 -2.30
N GLU A 34 2.70 -0.68 -2.46
CA GLU A 34 3.24 -0.01 -3.65
C GLU A 34 4.74 -0.30 -3.78
N ASP A 35 5.31 -0.11 -4.97
CA ASP A 35 6.77 -0.05 -5.14
C ASP A 35 7.25 1.35 -4.69
N PHE A 36 7.68 1.48 -3.43
CA PHE A 36 8.06 2.78 -2.86
C PHE A 36 9.51 3.14 -3.15
N ASP A 37 10.40 2.14 -3.22
CA ASP A 37 11.82 2.38 -3.49
C ASP A 37 12.19 2.27 -4.98
N GLY A 38 11.26 1.84 -5.83
CA GLY A 38 11.45 1.76 -7.27
C GLY A 38 12.37 0.62 -7.68
N ASP A 39 12.35 -0.50 -6.95
CA ASP A 39 13.12 -1.71 -7.27
C ASP A 39 12.34 -2.77 -8.07
N GLY A 40 11.06 -2.49 -8.34
CA GLY A 40 10.14 -3.34 -9.11
C GLY A 40 9.35 -4.32 -8.25
N ASN A 41 9.56 -4.35 -6.93
CA ASN A 41 8.83 -5.19 -6.01
C ASN A 41 7.81 -4.36 -5.21
N LEU A 42 6.73 -5.01 -4.75
CA LEU A 42 5.78 -4.35 -3.86
C LEU A 42 6.32 -4.33 -2.43
N ASP A 43 6.36 -3.14 -1.85
CA ASP A 43 6.56 -2.88 -0.43
C ASP A 43 5.22 -2.68 0.26
N LEU A 44 5.21 -2.74 1.60
CA LEU A 44 4.05 -2.38 2.42
C LEU A 44 4.39 -1.26 3.38
N VAL A 45 3.54 -0.25 3.42
CA VAL A 45 3.46 0.70 4.54
C VAL A 45 2.19 0.43 5.31
N ALA A 46 2.33 0.21 6.61
CA ALA A 46 1.21 -0.06 7.50
C ALA A 46 1.22 0.85 8.72
N GLY A 47 0.01 1.17 9.18
CA GLY A 47 -0.27 1.93 10.39
C GLY A 47 -1.27 1.15 11.24
N GLY A 48 -1.20 1.40 12.54
CA GLY A 48 -1.92 0.57 13.49
C GLY A 48 -2.10 1.22 14.84
N ASN A 49 -2.00 0.38 15.85
CA ASN A 49 -2.32 0.67 17.23
C ASN A 49 -3.82 0.71 17.54
N ASP A 50 -4.10 0.46 18.81
CA ASP A 50 -5.39 0.74 19.39
C ASP A 50 -5.27 1.13 20.86
N PHE A 51 -5.67 2.37 21.15
CA PHE A 51 -5.62 2.94 22.49
C PHE A 51 -6.95 2.80 23.25
N GLY A 52 -7.98 2.23 22.61
CA GLY A 52 -9.34 2.11 23.14
C GLY A 52 -9.68 0.74 23.73
N THR A 53 -8.67 -0.06 24.06
CA THR A 53 -8.82 -1.38 24.67
C THR A 53 -9.29 -1.31 26.12
N ASP A 54 -9.85 -2.41 26.63
CA ASP A 54 -10.26 -2.52 28.04
C ASP A 54 -9.04 -2.45 28.98
N LEU A 55 -9.24 -1.96 30.20
CA LEU A 55 -8.23 -1.74 31.23
C LEU A 55 -7.40 -2.99 31.52
N ALA A 56 -8.01 -4.18 31.47
CA ALA A 56 -7.34 -5.45 31.71
C ALA A 56 -6.31 -5.80 30.63
N MET A 57 -6.53 -5.37 29.37
CA MET A 57 -5.67 -5.70 28.24
C MET A 57 -4.55 -4.67 28.04
N GLY A 58 -4.75 -3.43 28.50
CA GLY A 58 -3.84 -2.32 28.22
C GLY A 58 -3.84 -1.94 26.72
N LYS A 59 -3.15 -0.86 26.36
CA LYS A 59 -3.12 -0.36 24.98
C LYS A 59 -2.29 -1.25 24.07
N TYR A 60 -2.71 -1.36 22.82
CA TYR A 60 -1.84 -1.87 21.75
C TYR A 60 -1.13 -0.67 21.11
N ASP A 61 0.00 -0.24 21.65
CA ASP A 61 0.72 0.98 21.24
C ASP A 61 2.17 0.76 20.80
N ALA A 62 2.52 -0.50 20.49
CA ALA A 62 3.89 -0.88 20.16
C ALA A 62 4.34 -0.54 18.71
N LEU A 63 3.47 -0.03 17.83
CA LEU A 63 3.85 0.35 16.47
C LEU A 63 4.08 1.86 16.34
N ASN A 64 5.13 2.23 15.60
CA ASN A 64 5.42 3.61 15.22
C ASN A 64 5.23 3.82 13.71
N GLY A 65 4.27 3.11 13.12
CA GLY A 65 4.25 2.84 11.68
C GLY A 65 5.21 1.71 11.32
N LEU A 66 4.98 1.11 10.15
CA LEU A 66 5.75 -0.04 9.70
C LEU A 66 5.99 0.05 8.19
N TYR A 67 7.25 0.00 7.80
CA TYR A 67 7.65 -0.23 6.41
C TYR A 67 8.20 -1.65 6.28
N LEU A 68 7.67 -2.39 5.33
CA LEU A 68 8.10 -3.73 4.97
C LEU A 68 8.60 -3.72 3.53
N LYS A 69 9.92 -3.81 3.37
CA LYS A 69 10.56 -3.93 2.06
C LYS A 69 10.29 -5.30 1.46
N GLY A 70 9.70 -5.35 0.27
CA GLY A 70 9.37 -6.59 -0.42
C GLY A 70 10.56 -7.20 -1.15
N SER A 71 10.69 -8.52 -1.12
CA SER A 71 11.70 -9.25 -1.90
C SER A 71 11.26 -9.61 -3.32
N GLY A 72 9.99 -9.36 -3.65
CA GLY A 72 9.34 -9.87 -4.88
C GLY A 72 9.02 -11.36 -4.86
N LYS A 73 9.35 -12.08 -3.78
CA LYS A 73 9.12 -13.54 -3.60
C LYS A 73 8.19 -13.84 -2.43
N GLY A 74 7.36 -12.88 -2.03
CA GLY A 74 6.41 -13.08 -0.92
C GLY A 74 7.02 -12.97 0.47
N SER A 75 8.27 -12.52 0.60
CA SER A 75 8.90 -12.21 1.88
C SER A 75 9.13 -10.71 2.04
N PHE A 76 9.13 -10.27 3.29
CA PHE A 76 9.23 -8.87 3.66
C PHE A 76 10.30 -8.67 4.72
N GLN A 77 11.12 -7.64 4.54
CA GLN A 77 12.10 -7.19 5.52
C GLN A 77 11.61 -5.90 6.18
N PRO A 78 11.47 -5.85 7.51
CA PRO A 78 11.13 -4.61 8.18
C PRO A 78 12.30 -3.63 8.12
N LEU A 79 12.01 -2.38 7.76
CA LEU A 79 12.97 -1.28 7.83
C LEU A 79 12.75 -0.46 9.09
N SER A 80 13.84 0.05 9.66
CA SER A 80 13.75 1.00 10.77
C SER A 80 13.12 2.33 10.34
N ILE A 81 12.70 3.14 11.30
CA ILE A 81 12.19 4.50 11.07
C ILE A 81 13.24 5.35 10.34
N LEU A 82 14.52 5.24 10.73
CA LEU A 82 15.62 5.99 10.11
C LEU A 82 15.86 5.58 8.65
N GLN A 83 15.66 4.31 8.30
CA GLN A 83 15.83 3.81 6.94
C GLN A 83 14.63 4.13 6.03
N SER A 84 13.41 4.05 6.58
CA SER A 84 12.18 4.18 5.80
C SER A 84 11.57 5.58 5.79
N GLY A 85 11.86 6.40 6.80
CA GLY A 85 11.18 7.68 7.04
C GLY A 85 9.72 7.54 7.49
N VAL A 86 9.20 6.32 7.68
CA VAL A 86 7.83 6.09 8.13
C VAL A 86 7.75 6.25 9.64
N TYR A 87 7.02 7.25 10.10
CA TYR A 87 6.77 7.51 11.51
C TYR A 87 5.30 7.86 11.80
N LEU A 88 4.56 6.87 12.30
CA LEU A 88 3.15 6.93 12.64
C LEU A 88 2.90 6.37 14.06
N PRO A 89 3.36 7.06 15.12
CA PRO A 89 3.26 6.61 16.52
C PRO A 89 1.85 6.62 17.11
N GLY A 90 0.87 7.26 16.43
CA GLY A 90 -0.46 7.44 16.98
C GLY A 90 -1.36 6.22 16.79
N ASN A 91 -2.64 6.42 17.10
CA ASN A 91 -3.70 5.43 16.89
C ASN A 91 -4.19 5.48 15.44
N THR A 92 -3.38 4.98 14.51
CA THR A 92 -3.65 5.03 13.08
C THR A 92 -4.78 4.07 12.71
N LYS A 93 -5.85 4.61 12.11
CA LYS A 93 -7.03 3.84 11.70
C LYS A 93 -7.10 3.61 10.19
N ALA A 94 -6.54 4.52 9.39
CA ALA A 94 -6.55 4.39 7.93
C ALA A 94 -5.29 4.96 7.31
N LEU A 95 -4.87 4.35 6.21
CA LEU A 95 -3.85 4.87 5.30
C LEU A 95 -4.47 4.97 3.89
N VAL A 96 -4.36 6.13 3.25
CA VAL A 96 -4.87 6.35 1.90
C VAL A 96 -3.84 7.04 1.01
N LYS A 97 -3.78 6.63 -0.27
CA LYS A 97 -2.96 7.32 -1.29
C LYS A 97 -3.69 8.58 -1.77
N LEU A 98 -2.99 9.70 -1.83
CA LEU A 98 -3.48 10.97 -2.37
C LEU A 98 -2.49 11.52 -3.40
N ARG A 99 -3.00 12.35 -4.30
CA ARG A 99 -2.18 13.14 -5.22
C ARG A 99 -1.93 14.51 -4.59
N GLY A 100 -0.66 14.81 -4.31
CA GLY A 100 -0.24 16.12 -3.83
C GLY A 100 -0.05 17.14 -4.95
N PRO A 101 0.35 18.37 -4.60
CA PRO A 101 0.87 19.35 -5.55
C PRO A 101 1.97 18.74 -6.44
N GLY A 102 2.15 19.22 -7.67
CA GLY A 102 3.22 18.72 -8.55
C GLY A 102 3.13 17.22 -8.92
N ASN A 103 1.98 16.57 -8.70
CA ASN A 103 1.75 15.15 -8.99
C ASN A 103 2.55 14.18 -8.10
N GLN A 104 2.99 14.61 -6.92
CA GLN A 104 3.66 13.74 -5.94
C GLN A 104 2.69 12.76 -5.26
N LEU A 105 3.18 11.57 -4.96
CA LEU A 105 2.42 10.58 -4.20
C LEU A 105 2.49 10.91 -2.71
N LEU A 106 1.32 11.12 -2.11
CA LEU A 106 1.17 11.29 -0.67
C LEU A 106 0.47 10.06 -0.06
N ILE A 107 0.86 9.71 1.14
CA ILE A 107 0.10 8.80 2.01
C ILE A 107 -0.45 9.63 3.17
N ALA A 108 -1.78 9.68 3.27
CA ALA A 108 -2.44 10.28 4.41
C ALA A 108 -2.77 9.21 5.46
N ALA A 109 -2.36 9.46 6.70
CA ALA A 109 -2.63 8.62 7.84
C ALA A 109 -3.63 9.30 8.78
N GLY A 110 -4.84 8.74 8.86
CA GLY A 110 -5.86 9.17 9.80
C GLY A 110 -5.63 8.53 11.17
N GLU A 111 -5.48 9.35 12.20
CA GLU A 111 -5.32 8.91 13.59
C GLU A 111 -6.60 9.19 14.40
N ASN A 112 -7.04 8.25 15.23
CA ASN A 112 -8.17 8.44 16.12
C ASN A 112 -7.86 9.53 17.15
N LYS A 113 -8.62 10.64 17.12
CA LYS A 113 -8.40 11.84 17.95
C LYS A 113 -6.97 12.42 17.85
N GLY A 114 -6.27 12.15 16.75
CA GLY A 114 -4.94 12.65 16.46
C GLY A 114 -4.93 13.56 15.23
N PRO A 115 -3.79 14.20 14.93
CA PRO A 115 -3.63 14.96 13.70
C PRO A 115 -3.63 14.03 12.48
N LEU A 116 -4.07 14.56 11.33
CA LEU A 116 -3.78 13.94 10.04
C LEU A 116 -2.28 14.04 9.76
N LYS A 117 -1.63 12.92 9.44
CA LYS A 117 -0.22 12.91 9.02
C LYS A 117 -0.12 12.64 7.53
N LEU A 118 0.80 13.33 6.86
CA LEU A 118 1.12 13.13 5.45
C LEU A 118 2.56 12.63 5.34
N LEU A 119 2.73 11.50 4.68
CA LEU A 119 4.03 11.02 4.22
C LEU A 119 4.14 11.31 2.73
N GLU A 120 5.19 12.00 2.33
CA GLU A 120 5.47 12.29 0.92
C GLU A 120 6.53 11.34 0.40
N LEU A 121 6.23 10.68 -0.72
CA LEU A 121 7.23 9.89 -1.41
C LEU A 121 8.14 10.80 -2.23
N ARG A 122 9.42 10.85 -1.87
CA ARG A 122 10.48 11.59 -2.58
C ARG A 122 11.02 10.81 -3.79
N ALA A 123 10.12 10.27 -4.61
CA ALA A 123 10.46 9.57 -5.83
C ALA A 123 9.62 10.13 -6.99
N SER A 124 10.19 10.10 -8.20
CA SER A 124 9.48 10.54 -9.40
C SER A 124 8.58 9.43 -9.92
N ASN A 125 7.28 9.58 -9.72
CA ASN A 125 6.27 8.63 -10.18
C ASN A 125 5.21 9.33 -11.03
N LYS A 126 4.73 8.63 -12.06
CA LYS A 126 3.59 9.07 -12.86
C LYS A 126 2.30 8.55 -12.21
N LEU A 127 1.48 9.47 -11.71
CA LEU A 127 0.14 9.14 -11.21
C LEU A 127 -0.88 9.19 -12.35
N ILE A 128 -1.30 8.03 -12.83
CA ILE A 128 -2.22 7.88 -13.95
C ILE A 128 -3.66 7.86 -13.42
N PRO A 129 -4.48 8.89 -13.66
CA PRO A 129 -5.86 8.91 -13.19
C PRO A 129 -6.67 7.78 -13.83
N VAL A 130 -7.62 7.21 -13.08
CA VAL A 130 -8.57 6.22 -13.60
C VAL A 130 -9.99 6.77 -13.57
N LEU A 131 -10.83 6.27 -14.47
CA LEU A 131 -12.23 6.62 -14.58
C LEU A 131 -13.06 5.88 -13.53
N HIS A 132 -14.29 6.35 -13.33
CA HIS A 132 -15.21 5.78 -12.33
C HIS A 132 -15.54 4.30 -12.59
N ASN A 133 -15.67 3.91 -13.86
CA ASN A 133 -16.01 2.55 -14.27
C ASN A 133 -14.78 1.65 -14.50
N ASP A 134 -13.57 2.12 -14.21
CA ASP A 134 -12.38 1.27 -14.27
C ASP A 134 -12.32 0.30 -13.10
N VAL A 135 -12.02 -0.97 -13.37
CA VAL A 135 -12.09 -2.03 -12.35
C VAL A 135 -10.76 -2.71 -12.09
N SER A 136 -9.84 -2.73 -13.06
CA SER A 136 -8.50 -3.27 -12.85
C SER A 136 -7.46 -2.65 -13.78
N ALA A 137 -6.19 -2.77 -13.41
CA ALA A 137 -5.07 -2.40 -14.26
C ALA A 137 -4.00 -3.51 -14.26
N ILE A 138 -3.39 -3.73 -15.41
CA ILE A 138 -2.19 -4.57 -15.59
C ILE A 138 -1.03 -3.64 -15.89
N LEU A 139 -0.05 -3.63 -14.99
CA LEU A 139 1.21 -2.92 -15.15
C LEU A 139 2.21 -3.88 -15.79
N LYS A 140 2.76 -3.50 -16.94
CA LYS A 140 3.89 -4.19 -17.58
C LYS A 140 5.18 -3.56 -17.09
N LEU A 141 6.08 -4.39 -16.55
CA LEU A 141 7.38 -3.93 -16.09
C LEU A 141 8.40 -4.06 -17.24
N LYS A 142 9.41 -3.20 -17.25
CA LYS A 142 10.53 -3.20 -18.20
C LYS A 142 11.33 -4.51 -18.16
N ASN A 143 11.28 -5.25 -17.05
CA ASN A 143 11.89 -6.57 -16.90
C ASN A 143 11.05 -7.74 -17.45
N GLY A 144 9.91 -7.46 -18.11
CA GLY A 144 9.01 -8.45 -18.69
C GLY A 144 7.97 -9.04 -17.73
N LYS A 145 8.06 -8.77 -16.42
CA LYS A 145 7.02 -9.18 -15.46
C LYS A 145 5.76 -8.34 -15.62
N THR A 146 4.64 -8.84 -15.10
CA THR A 146 3.38 -8.10 -15.03
C THR A 146 2.83 -8.11 -13.62
N ARG A 147 2.15 -7.03 -13.25
CA ARG A 147 1.46 -6.88 -11.96
C ARG A 147 0.02 -6.48 -12.24
N LYS A 148 -0.94 -7.23 -11.72
CA LYS A 148 -2.35 -6.85 -11.75
C LYS A 148 -2.71 -6.14 -10.45
N THR A 149 -3.49 -5.07 -10.55
CA THR A 149 -4.06 -4.35 -9.41
C THR A 149 -5.55 -4.10 -9.64
N ASP A 150 -6.34 -4.19 -8.58
CA ASP A 150 -7.77 -3.90 -8.61
C ASP A 150 -8.01 -2.43 -8.30
N LEU A 151 -8.92 -1.81 -9.04
CA LEU A 151 -9.27 -0.40 -8.94
C LEU A 151 -10.56 -0.25 -8.13
N ASN A 152 -10.47 -0.52 -6.84
CA ASN A 152 -11.62 -0.62 -5.94
C ASN A 152 -12.24 0.74 -5.55
N HIS A 153 -13.52 0.69 -5.20
CA HIS A 153 -14.22 1.74 -4.44
C HIS A 153 -14.21 1.31 -2.97
N GLY A 154 -13.14 1.72 -2.29
CA GLY A 154 -12.77 1.36 -0.93
C GLY A 154 -11.32 0.90 -0.89
N SER A 155 -10.66 1.13 0.24
CA SER A 155 -9.32 0.62 0.52
C SER A 155 -9.17 0.28 2.00
N SER A 156 -8.54 -0.85 2.28
CA SER A 156 -8.12 -1.25 3.64
C SER A 156 -9.28 -1.09 4.65
N PHE A 157 -9.01 -0.50 5.83
CA PHE A 157 -9.98 -0.34 6.90
C PHE A 157 -10.86 0.91 6.70
N LEU A 158 -12.06 0.71 6.15
CA LEU A 158 -13.13 1.73 6.03
C LEU A 158 -12.67 3.07 5.44
N SER A 159 -11.80 3.03 4.42
CA SER A 159 -11.19 4.22 3.81
C SER A 159 -11.23 4.17 2.29
N GLN A 160 -10.78 5.23 1.62
CA GLN A 160 -10.70 5.30 0.16
C GLN A 160 -9.45 6.06 -0.27
N SER A 161 -8.54 5.36 -0.93
CA SER A 161 -7.46 5.99 -1.69
C SER A 161 -7.99 6.70 -2.92
N GLY A 162 -7.32 7.78 -3.31
CA GLY A 162 -7.55 8.42 -4.60
C GLY A 162 -7.40 7.41 -5.73
N ARG A 163 -8.27 7.53 -6.72
CA ARG A 163 -8.36 6.57 -7.83
C ARG A 163 -7.35 6.92 -8.92
N PHE A 164 -6.17 6.33 -8.81
CA PHE A 164 -5.11 6.43 -9.81
C PHE A 164 -4.16 5.23 -9.71
N VAL A 165 -3.48 4.90 -10.81
CA VAL A 165 -2.38 3.94 -10.84
C VAL A 165 -1.07 4.69 -10.63
N VAL A 166 -0.21 4.17 -9.75
CA VAL A 166 1.17 4.67 -9.59
C VAL A 166 2.03 3.91 -10.58
N ALA A 167 2.76 4.63 -11.43
CA ALA A 167 3.74 4.05 -12.34
C ALA A 167 5.10 4.69 -12.07
N ASP A 168 6.02 3.89 -11.53
CA ASP A 168 7.42 4.25 -11.35
C ASP A 168 8.23 4.03 -12.65
N LYS A 169 9.53 4.31 -12.58
CA LYS A 169 10.48 4.19 -13.71
C LYS A 169 10.59 2.78 -14.31
N ASN A 170 10.21 1.73 -13.58
CA ASN A 170 10.28 0.33 -14.00
C ASN A 170 9.03 -0.10 -14.78
N ILE A 171 7.96 0.70 -14.80
CA ILE A 171 6.76 0.42 -15.57
C ILE A 171 6.96 0.90 -17.02
N SER A 172 6.67 0.04 -17.99
CA SER A 172 6.69 0.39 -19.42
C SER A 172 5.31 0.80 -19.92
N SER A 173 4.26 0.10 -19.51
CA SER A 173 2.88 0.46 -19.85
C SER A 173 1.87 -0.03 -18.84
N VAL A 174 0.70 0.60 -18.85
CA VAL A 174 -0.44 0.27 -18.00
C VAL A 174 -1.66 0.00 -18.87
N ILE A 175 -2.22 -1.20 -18.78
CA ILE A 175 -3.46 -1.60 -19.46
C ILE A 175 -4.59 -1.52 -18.44
N ILE A 176 -5.52 -0.59 -18.63
CA ILE A 176 -6.67 -0.40 -17.73
C ILE A 176 -7.89 -1.05 -18.35
N THR A 177 -8.61 -1.87 -17.58
CA THR A 177 -9.86 -2.54 -17.99
C THR A 177 -11.03 -1.95 -17.21
N ASN A 178 -12.11 -1.58 -17.92
CA ASN A 178 -13.35 -1.11 -17.32
C ASN A 178 -14.35 -2.23 -17.01
N SER A 179 -15.46 -1.89 -16.35
CA SER A 179 -16.51 -2.84 -15.97
C SER A 179 -17.21 -3.53 -17.14
N LEU A 180 -17.09 -3.00 -18.36
CA LEU A 180 -17.59 -3.58 -19.60
C LEU A 180 -16.55 -4.46 -20.31
N GLY A 181 -15.35 -4.62 -19.74
CA GLY A 181 -14.24 -5.37 -20.33
C GLY A 181 -13.44 -4.60 -21.38
N VAL A 182 -13.75 -3.33 -21.64
CA VAL A 182 -13.00 -2.50 -22.60
C VAL A 182 -11.66 -2.10 -22.00
N GLN A 183 -10.60 -2.28 -22.79
CA GLN A 183 -9.23 -1.99 -22.39
C GLN A 183 -8.69 -0.73 -23.05
N ARG A 184 -7.84 0.01 -22.33
CA ARG A 184 -7.00 1.07 -22.89
C ARG A 184 -5.58 0.95 -22.35
N THR A 185 -4.61 1.20 -23.21
CA THR A 185 -3.18 1.14 -22.87
C THR A 185 -2.63 2.55 -22.73
N ILE A 186 -1.84 2.77 -21.69
CA ILE A 186 -1.13 4.01 -21.42
C ILE A 186 0.35 3.68 -21.35
N GLU A 187 1.12 4.21 -22.29
CA GLU A 187 2.57 4.08 -22.29
C GLU A 187 3.21 4.99 -21.22
N VAL A 188 4.20 4.45 -20.54
CA VAL A 188 5.00 5.12 -19.51
C VAL A 188 6.43 5.20 -20.03
N GLN A 189 6.78 6.38 -20.54
CA GLN A 189 8.14 6.69 -21.00
C GLN A 189 9.12 6.65 -19.82
#